data_AF-C4RG02-F1
#
_entry.id   AF-C4RG02-F1
#
_cell.length_a   1.000
_cell.length_b   1.000
_cell.length_c   1.000
_cell.angle_alpha   90.00
_cell.angle_beta   90.00
_cell.angle_gamma   90.00
#
_symmetry.space_group_name_H-M   'P 1'
#
loop_
_entity.id
_entity.type
_entity.pdbx_description
1 polymer ?
#
loop_
_entity_poly.entity_id
_entity_poly.type
_entity_poly.pdbx_seq_one_letter_code
_entity_poly.pdbx_strand_id
1 'polypeptide(L)'
;MLMEVSRLAAGLARARLDSGDRLDRVILTGKASQLGLAAEVVGRELAAGNRRGEPPVRVVVERTYAKNAASMGAAWAASLESLGAPVADEDLLRQGATEVAVEVDNMLQALPCALSMQGRADQGRVLLPAGTPLREQADGSLRAFTTIGQLGDRCIIRREVDGGQPVPWGVFRWSELDSRLAESGANRRLDRRLWPREIRAGIEVDAAGNLDLLLWRGERPYLRIDRAEPAPRLPAELLGDVADATALADRFYVAGARETPRPALRAAGAAPAPRETFVDEHGEARAGVLGTVALPPAADDGRWGLLYRADDGREHLVGTLSAVPGTRAPHRVSLDAAGVVRVHAGDPPRWTTGDPLDLETRPGVVFRVRLGVPQVEADDHDNPFDGTH
;
A
#
# COMPACT_ATOMS: atom_id res chain seq x y z
N MET A 1 -21.48 6.53 -21.65
CA MET A 1 -21.05 7.36 -20.49
C MET A 1 -21.82 7.08 -19.20
N LEU A 2 -23.06 7.57 -18.96
CA LEU A 2 -23.74 7.38 -17.65
C LEU A 2 -23.95 5.89 -17.27
N MET A 3 -24.29 5.03 -18.24
CA MET A 3 -24.43 3.59 -18.03
C MET A 3 -23.11 2.91 -17.65
N GLU A 4 -22.00 3.26 -18.30
CA GLU A 4 -20.67 2.71 -17.99
C GLU A 4 -20.20 3.15 -16.61
N VAL A 5 -20.38 4.42 -16.26
CA VAL A 5 -20.05 4.95 -14.92
C VAL A 5 -20.89 4.25 -13.85
N SER A 6 -22.18 4.01 -14.11
CA SER A 6 -23.08 3.32 -13.18
C SER A 6 -22.70 1.84 -13.00
N ARG A 7 -22.26 1.17 -14.08
CA ARG A 7 -21.73 -0.20 -14.01
C ARG A 7 -20.44 -0.28 -13.21
N LEU A 8 -19.49 0.63 -13.46
CA LEU A 8 -18.24 0.72 -12.72
C LEU A 8 -18.49 0.92 -11.21
N ALA A 9 -19.43 1.81 -10.85
CA ALA A 9 -19.80 2.02 -9.46
C ALA A 9 -20.37 0.76 -8.78
N ALA A 10 -21.20 -0.01 -9.49
CA ALA A 10 -21.75 -1.27 -9.00
C ALA A 10 -20.70 -2.40 -8.90
N GLY A 11 -19.73 -2.42 -9.82
CA GLY A 11 -18.58 -3.35 -9.79
C GLY A 11 -17.66 -3.05 -8.59
N LEU A 12 -17.34 -1.78 -8.39
CA LEU A 12 -16.55 -1.30 -7.24
C LEU A 12 -17.17 -1.66 -5.88
N ALA A 13 -18.49 -1.47 -5.74
CA ALA A 13 -19.19 -1.83 -4.51
C ALA A 13 -19.13 -3.32 -4.21
N ARG A 14 -19.16 -4.18 -5.24
CA ARG A 14 -19.07 -5.64 -5.09
C ARG A 14 -17.66 -6.14 -4.82
N ALA A 15 -16.66 -5.56 -5.48
CA ALA A 15 -15.26 -5.96 -5.32
C ALA A 15 -14.73 -5.74 -3.89
N ARG A 16 -15.43 -4.93 -3.08
CA ARG A 16 -15.09 -4.63 -1.67
C ARG A 16 -15.71 -5.60 -0.67
N LEU A 17 -16.62 -6.48 -1.09
CA LEU A 17 -17.32 -7.40 -0.19
C LEU A 17 -16.57 -8.74 -0.17
N ASP A 18 -16.20 -9.21 1.01
CA ASP A 18 -15.61 -10.55 1.17
C ASP A 18 -16.67 -11.65 1.01
N SER A 19 -16.22 -12.90 0.89
CA SER A 19 -17.10 -14.07 0.80
C SER A 19 -17.91 -14.24 2.10
N GLY A 20 -19.09 -13.64 2.16
CA GLY A 20 -19.94 -13.64 3.35
C GLY A 20 -20.55 -12.27 3.64
N ASP A 21 -19.89 -11.21 3.19
CA ASP A 21 -20.38 -9.85 3.38
C ASP A 21 -21.63 -9.58 2.55
N ARG A 22 -22.47 -8.69 3.07
CA ARG A 22 -23.73 -8.31 2.46
C ARG A 22 -23.76 -6.81 2.22
N LEU A 23 -24.22 -6.43 1.02
CA LEU A 23 -24.47 -5.03 0.69
C LEU A 23 -25.90 -4.64 1.09
N ASP A 24 -26.05 -3.86 2.16
CA ASP A 24 -27.37 -3.44 2.61
C ASP A 24 -27.92 -2.21 1.88
N ARG A 25 -27.04 -1.24 1.57
CA ARG A 25 -27.43 0.04 0.99
C ARG A 25 -26.37 0.62 0.07
N VAL A 26 -26.82 1.27 -1.00
CA VAL A 26 -26.01 2.14 -1.85
C VAL A 26 -26.60 3.54 -1.85
N ILE A 27 -25.77 4.54 -1.56
CA ILE A 27 -26.19 5.94 -1.53
C ILE A 27 -25.57 6.65 -2.75
N LEU A 28 -26.42 7.12 -3.65
CA LEU A 28 -25.99 7.89 -4.81
C LEU A 28 -26.00 9.38 -4.47
N THR A 29 -24.87 10.05 -4.70
CA THR A 29 -24.68 11.50 -4.46
C THR A 29 -24.26 12.18 -5.76
N GLY A 30 -24.25 13.52 -5.80
CA GLY A 30 -23.94 14.31 -6.99
C GLY A 30 -25.15 14.61 -7.88
N LYS A 31 -25.07 15.66 -8.71
CA LYS A 31 -26.20 16.10 -9.55
C LYS A 31 -26.64 15.06 -10.59
N ALA A 32 -25.70 14.32 -11.16
CA ALA A 32 -26.01 13.34 -12.21
C ALA A 32 -26.78 12.12 -11.69
N SER A 33 -26.65 11.78 -10.41
CA SER A 33 -27.37 10.65 -9.81
C SER A 33 -28.84 10.97 -9.48
N GLN A 34 -29.24 12.24 -9.55
CA GLN A 34 -30.64 12.65 -9.44
C GLN A 34 -31.46 12.27 -10.68
N LEU A 35 -30.80 11.93 -11.79
CA LEU A 35 -31.44 11.33 -12.95
C LEU A 35 -31.88 9.92 -12.56
N GLY A 36 -33.20 9.63 -12.64
CA GLY A 36 -33.76 8.33 -12.22
C GLY A 36 -33.08 7.12 -12.87
N LEU A 37 -32.56 7.29 -14.09
CA LEU A 37 -31.82 6.26 -14.83
C LEU A 37 -30.57 5.76 -14.08
N ALA A 38 -29.88 6.60 -13.31
CA ALA A 38 -28.69 6.18 -12.56
C ALA A 38 -29.06 5.18 -11.45
N ALA A 39 -30.11 5.47 -10.67
CA ALA A 39 -30.60 4.58 -9.62
C ALA A 39 -31.12 3.25 -10.20
N GLU A 40 -31.81 3.31 -11.33
CA GLU A 40 -32.33 2.13 -12.03
C GLU A 40 -31.20 1.22 -12.54
N VAL A 41 -30.20 1.79 -13.21
CA VAL A 41 -29.05 1.02 -13.73
C VAL A 41 -28.25 0.42 -12.58
N VAL A 42 -27.91 1.19 -11.55
CA VAL A 42 -27.16 0.67 -10.38
C VAL A 42 -27.95 -0.43 -9.68
N GLY A 43 -29.25 -0.23 -9.44
CA GLY A 43 -30.11 -1.23 -8.82
C GLY A 43 -30.18 -2.53 -9.63
N ARG A 44 -30.34 -2.43 -10.96
CA ARG A 44 -30.38 -3.60 -11.85
C ARG A 44 -29.06 -4.37 -11.84
N GLU A 45 -27.94 -3.67 -11.95
CA GLU A 45 -26.63 -4.32 -11.97
C GLU A 45 -26.39 -5.04 -10.64
N LEU A 46 -26.65 -4.40 -9.49
CA LEU A 46 -26.46 -5.01 -8.17
C LEU A 46 -27.38 -6.22 -7.95
N ALA A 47 -28.64 -6.15 -8.41
CA ALA A 47 -29.58 -7.27 -8.33
C ALA A 47 -29.12 -8.49 -9.14
N ALA A 48 -28.45 -8.28 -10.27
CA ALA A 48 -27.89 -9.38 -11.09
C ALA A 48 -26.76 -10.15 -10.38
N GLY A 49 -26.17 -9.59 -9.32
CA GLY A 49 -25.12 -10.25 -8.51
C GLY A 49 -25.58 -10.79 -7.16
N ASN A 50 -26.84 -10.58 -6.76
CA ASN A 50 -27.32 -10.99 -5.44
C ASN A 50 -27.49 -12.50 -5.34
N ARG A 51 -27.19 -13.06 -4.16
CA ARG A 51 -27.47 -14.47 -3.89
C ARG A 51 -28.98 -14.68 -3.78
N ARG A 52 -29.45 -15.84 -4.24
CA ARG A 52 -30.88 -16.21 -4.25
C ARG A 52 -31.41 -16.18 -2.80
N GLY A 53 -32.40 -15.34 -2.52
CA GLY A 53 -33.02 -15.21 -1.19
C GLY A 53 -32.54 -14.02 -0.35
N GLU A 54 -31.54 -13.26 -0.80
CA GLU A 54 -31.14 -12.03 -0.12
C GLU A 54 -32.14 -10.88 -0.39
N PRO A 55 -32.44 -10.04 0.61
CA PRO A 55 -33.21 -8.82 0.39
C PRO A 55 -32.53 -7.93 -0.65
N PRO A 56 -33.29 -7.21 -1.49
CA PRO A 56 -32.68 -6.35 -2.50
C PRO A 56 -31.87 -5.23 -1.84
N VAL A 57 -30.71 -4.92 -2.43
CA VAL A 57 -29.88 -3.79 -2.03
C VAL A 57 -30.70 -2.50 -2.13
N ARG A 58 -30.76 -1.71 -1.05
CA ARG A 58 -31.50 -0.45 -1.07
C ARG A 58 -30.67 0.63 -1.76
N VAL A 59 -31.10 1.06 -2.94
CA VAL A 59 -30.50 2.22 -3.63
C VAL A 59 -31.23 3.49 -3.19
N VAL A 60 -30.51 4.40 -2.53
CA VAL A 60 -31.02 5.69 -2.04
C VAL A 60 -30.32 6.80 -2.81
N VAL A 61 -31.09 7.78 -3.29
CA VAL A 61 -30.53 8.97 -3.93
C VAL A 61 -30.57 10.12 -2.92
N GLU A 62 -29.41 10.65 -2.54
CA GLU A 62 -29.30 11.84 -1.72
C GLU A 62 -29.65 13.06 -2.58
N ARG A 63 -30.76 13.74 -2.27
CA ARG A 63 -31.28 14.85 -3.08
C ARG A 63 -30.97 16.21 -2.49
N THR A 64 -30.96 16.32 -1.17
CA THR A 64 -30.87 17.57 -0.42
C THR A 64 -29.44 18.09 -0.42
N TYR A 65 -28.49 17.21 -0.11
CA TYR A 65 -27.07 17.56 0.00
C TYR A 65 -26.23 16.93 -1.10
N ALA A 66 -26.83 16.54 -2.23
CA ALA A 66 -26.16 15.82 -3.31
C ALA A 66 -24.84 16.46 -3.77
N LYS A 67 -24.80 17.80 -3.84
CA LYS A 67 -23.58 18.56 -4.18
C LYS A 67 -22.55 18.60 -3.06
N ASN A 68 -23.01 18.57 -1.82
CA ASN A 68 -22.20 18.83 -0.64
C ASN A 68 -21.81 17.54 0.09
N ALA A 69 -22.39 16.38 -0.25
CA ALA A 69 -22.12 15.13 0.45
C ALA A 69 -20.62 14.78 0.44
N ALA A 70 -19.97 14.94 -0.72
CA ALA A 70 -18.53 14.73 -0.84
C ALA A 70 -17.71 15.76 -0.04
N SER A 71 -18.09 17.05 -0.07
CA SER A 71 -17.38 18.09 0.67
C SER A 71 -17.62 18.03 2.18
N MET A 72 -18.81 17.62 2.62
CA MET A 72 -19.12 17.35 4.03
C MET A 72 -18.32 16.15 4.53
N GLY A 73 -18.23 15.07 3.74
CA GLY A 73 -17.35 13.94 4.05
C GLY A 73 -15.88 14.34 4.13
N ALA A 74 -15.40 15.14 3.16
CA ALA A 74 -14.03 15.66 3.16
C ALA A 74 -13.74 16.61 4.33
N ALA A 75 -14.68 17.49 4.67
CA ALA A 75 -14.57 18.39 5.81
C ALA A 75 -14.62 17.64 7.14
N TRP A 76 -15.45 16.60 7.24
CA TRP A 76 -15.50 15.73 8.42
C TRP A 76 -14.21 14.92 8.58
N ALA A 77 -13.71 14.32 7.50
CA ALA A 77 -12.40 13.68 7.46
C ALA A 77 -11.30 14.66 7.91
N ALA A 78 -11.23 15.85 7.32
CA ALA A 78 -10.31 16.91 7.70
C ALA A 78 -10.54 17.46 9.13
N SER A 79 -11.73 17.27 9.71
CA SER A 79 -11.98 17.63 11.11
C SER A 79 -11.46 16.57 12.07
N LEU A 80 -11.58 15.28 11.73
CA LEU A 80 -10.90 14.19 12.43
C LEU A 80 -9.39 14.37 12.38
N GLU A 81 -8.88 14.91 11.28
CA GLU A 81 -7.47 15.30 11.16
C GLU A 81 -7.03 16.34 12.21
N SER A 82 -7.94 17.23 12.63
CA SER A 82 -7.68 18.30 13.61
C SER A 82 -7.98 17.92 15.06
N LEU A 83 -8.82 16.91 15.26
CA LEU A 83 -9.24 16.43 16.58
C LEU A 83 -8.24 15.38 17.04
N GLY A 84 -7.20 15.84 17.76
CA GLY A 84 -6.36 14.95 18.57
C GLY A 84 -7.19 14.15 19.58
N ALA A 85 -6.55 13.11 20.15
CA ALA A 85 -7.09 12.07 21.02
C ALA A 85 -8.42 12.38 21.74
N PRO A 86 -9.35 11.40 21.83
CA PRO A 86 -10.65 11.61 22.46
C PRO A 86 -10.46 12.11 23.89
N VAL A 87 -10.83 13.37 24.13
CA VAL A 87 -10.95 13.89 25.48
C VAL A 87 -12.19 13.25 26.06
N ALA A 88 -12.03 12.41 27.08
CA ALA A 88 -13.14 11.88 27.83
C ALA A 88 -13.86 13.05 28.51
N ASP A 89 -14.96 13.51 27.92
CA ASP A 89 -15.75 14.60 28.46
C ASP A 89 -16.69 14.04 29.54
N GLU A 90 -16.18 13.92 30.76
CA GLU A 90 -16.93 13.45 31.94
C GLU A 90 -18.22 14.26 32.17
N ASP A 91 -18.25 15.53 31.75
CA ASP A 91 -19.40 16.41 31.90
C ASP A 91 -20.54 16.07 30.93
N LEU A 92 -20.23 15.53 29.74
CA LEU A 92 -21.24 15.03 28.79
C LEU A 92 -21.89 13.73 29.29
N LEU A 93 -21.12 12.85 29.93
CA LEU A 93 -21.65 11.61 30.54
C LEU A 93 -22.59 11.91 31.72
N ARG A 94 -22.27 12.94 32.53
CA ARG A 94 -23.13 13.39 33.65
C ARG A 94 -24.45 14.02 33.20
N GLN A 95 -24.52 14.52 31.96
CA GLN A 95 -25.73 15.11 31.38
C GLN A 95 -26.69 14.07 30.78
N GLY A 96 -26.36 12.77 30.86
CA GLY A 96 -27.21 11.69 30.31
C GLY A 96 -27.17 11.62 28.77
N ALA A 97 -26.20 12.26 28.13
CA ALA A 97 -26.01 12.17 26.69
C ALA A 97 -25.44 10.78 26.34
N THR A 98 -26.15 10.03 25.51
CA THR A 98 -25.59 8.82 24.89
C THR A 98 -25.03 9.24 23.53
N GLU A 99 -23.71 9.43 23.47
CA GLU A 99 -23.04 9.70 22.21
C GLU A 99 -22.47 8.38 21.65
N VAL A 100 -22.93 8.00 20.46
CA VAL A 100 -22.35 6.88 19.72
C VAL A 100 -21.21 7.42 18.89
N ALA A 101 -19.98 7.27 19.38
CA ALA A 101 -18.79 7.49 18.57
C ALA A 101 -18.71 6.40 17.50
N VAL A 102 -19.02 6.74 16.26
CA VAL A 102 -18.73 5.87 15.11
C VAL A 102 -17.29 6.14 14.70
N GLU A 103 -16.38 5.36 15.26
CA GLU A 103 -14.99 5.31 14.80
C GLU A 103 -14.99 4.75 13.37
N VAL A 104 -14.89 5.64 12.38
CA VAL A 104 -14.66 5.24 10.99
C VAL A 104 -13.17 4.99 10.86
N ASP A 105 -12.72 3.89 11.46
CA ASP A 105 -11.32 3.41 11.43
C ASP A 105 -10.85 3.00 10.03
N ASN A 106 -11.68 3.25 9.01
CA ASN A 106 -11.54 2.78 7.65
C ASN A 106 -11.88 3.89 6.65
N MET A 107 -11.20 5.03 6.72
CA MET A 107 -10.93 5.83 5.52
C MET A 107 -10.00 5.05 4.57
N LEU A 108 -10.43 3.87 4.14
CA LEU A 108 -9.70 2.98 3.23
C LEU A 108 -9.79 3.58 1.83
N GLN A 109 -8.91 4.53 1.55
CA GLN A 109 -8.55 4.84 0.19
C GLN A 109 -7.95 3.56 -0.38
N ALA A 110 -8.59 3.04 -1.41
CA ALA A 110 -8.19 1.80 -2.04
C ALA A 110 -8.32 1.97 -3.55
N LEU A 111 -7.54 1.19 -4.29
CA LEU A 111 -7.44 1.30 -5.72
C LEU A 111 -8.82 1.17 -6.39
N PRO A 112 -9.25 2.12 -7.24
CA PRO A 112 -10.61 2.15 -7.77
C PRO A 112 -10.84 1.20 -8.96
N CYS A 113 -9.81 0.46 -9.38
CA CYS A 113 -9.88 -0.47 -10.50
C CYS A 113 -8.74 -1.49 -10.38
N ALA A 114 -8.83 -2.58 -11.13
CA ALA A 114 -7.76 -3.55 -11.18
C ALA A 114 -6.71 -3.15 -12.22
N LEU A 115 -5.46 -3.45 -11.91
CA LEU A 115 -4.31 -3.31 -12.79
C LEU A 115 -3.83 -4.69 -13.17
N SER A 116 -3.64 -4.90 -14.46
CA SER A 116 -3.15 -6.16 -15.00
C SER A 116 -1.94 -5.93 -15.89
N MET A 117 -1.19 -7.01 -16.10
CA MET A 117 -0.08 -7.06 -17.05
C MET A 117 -0.37 -8.13 -18.09
N GLN A 118 0.00 -7.84 -19.34
CA GLN A 118 -0.06 -8.79 -20.44
C GLN A 118 1.37 -9.09 -20.91
N GLY A 119 1.76 -10.36 -20.81
CA GLY A 119 3.04 -10.86 -21.30
C GLY A 119 2.86 -12.10 -22.18
N ARG A 120 3.93 -12.51 -22.88
CA ARG A 120 3.92 -13.65 -23.82
C ARG A 120 3.64 -15.01 -23.14
N ALA A 121 3.85 -15.11 -21.83
CA ALA A 121 3.55 -16.29 -21.00
C ALA A 121 2.39 -16.08 -20.01
N ASP A 122 2.12 -14.84 -19.61
CA ASP A 122 1.08 -14.47 -18.63
C ASP A 122 0.03 -13.60 -19.32
N GLN A 123 -0.99 -14.23 -19.90
CA GLN A 123 -2.16 -13.51 -20.41
C GLN A 123 -3.00 -13.04 -19.21
N GLY A 124 -2.95 -11.72 -18.91
CA GLY A 124 -3.90 -11.08 -18.00
C GLY A 124 -3.65 -11.31 -16.52
N ARG A 125 -2.39 -11.43 -16.10
CA ARG A 125 -2.06 -11.51 -14.65
C ARG A 125 -2.47 -10.21 -13.96
N VAL A 126 -3.44 -10.29 -13.05
CA VAL A 126 -3.83 -9.17 -12.18
C VAL A 126 -2.69 -8.89 -11.20
N LEU A 127 -2.16 -7.67 -11.24
CA LEU A 127 -1.09 -7.19 -10.37
C LEU A 127 -1.65 -6.60 -9.08
N LEU A 128 -2.60 -5.66 -9.22
CA LEU A 128 -3.30 -5.01 -8.11
C LEU A 128 -4.80 -5.12 -8.37
N PRO A 129 -5.56 -5.91 -7.60
CA PRO A 129 -7.00 -5.96 -7.75
C PRO A 129 -7.66 -4.64 -7.36
N ALA A 130 -8.86 -4.38 -7.90
CA ALA A 130 -9.70 -3.30 -7.42
C ALA A 130 -9.98 -3.50 -5.92
N GLY A 131 -10.01 -2.41 -5.15
CA GLY A 131 -10.16 -2.47 -3.70
C GLY A 131 -8.84 -2.69 -2.94
N THR A 132 -7.70 -2.84 -3.60
CA THR A 132 -6.39 -2.92 -2.91
C THR A 132 -6.17 -1.69 -2.03
N PRO A 133 -6.01 -1.83 -0.70
CA PRO A 133 -5.81 -0.70 0.21
C PRO A 133 -4.54 0.09 -0.16
N LEU A 134 -4.66 1.42 -0.21
CA LEU A 134 -3.50 2.30 -0.25
C LEU A 134 -2.93 2.39 1.17
N ARG A 135 -1.62 2.27 1.28
CA ARG A 135 -0.89 2.39 2.55
C ARG A 135 -0.25 3.75 2.65
N GLU A 136 -0.39 4.39 3.80
CA GLU A 136 0.29 5.64 4.11
C GLU A 136 1.79 5.40 4.23
N GLN A 137 2.56 6.23 3.54
CA GLN A 137 4.01 6.24 3.56
C GLN A 137 4.49 7.25 4.60
N ALA A 138 5.77 7.19 4.98
CA ALA A 138 6.37 8.14 5.93
C ALA A 138 6.24 9.62 5.51
N ASP A 139 6.08 9.91 4.21
CA ASP A 139 5.86 11.27 3.67
C ASP A 139 4.37 11.69 3.67
N GLY A 140 3.49 10.88 4.27
CA GLY A 140 2.03 11.09 4.30
C GLY A 140 1.31 10.74 2.99
N SER A 141 2.04 10.33 1.94
CA SER A 141 1.40 9.90 0.69
C SER A 141 0.75 8.52 0.82
N LEU A 142 -0.36 8.30 0.13
CA LEU A 142 -1.06 7.02 0.09
C LEU A 142 -0.71 6.26 -1.18
N ARG A 143 -0.17 5.04 -1.04
CA ARG A 143 0.31 4.24 -2.17
C ARG A 143 -0.02 2.76 -2.04
N ALA A 144 -0.32 2.10 -3.15
CA ALA A 144 -0.33 0.64 -3.26
C ALA A 144 0.89 0.16 -4.04
N PHE A 145 1.52 -0.91 -3.59
CA PHE A 145 2.69 -1.50 -4.24
C PHE A 145 2.51 -3.01 -4.43
N THR A 146 3.00 -3.50 -5.57
CA THR A 146 3.16 -4.94 -5.79
C THR A 146 4.40 -5.22 -6.64
N THR A 147 4.97 -6.42 -6.49
CA THR A 147 6.10 -6.89 -7.29
C THR A 147 5.60 -7.54 -8.57
N ILE A 148 6.21 -7.16 -9.70
CA ILE A 148 5.98 -7.81 -10.99
C ILE A 148 6.87 -9.05 -11.10
N GLY A 149 8.18 -8.86 -10.86
CA GLY A 149 9.21 -9.88 -11.03
C GLY A 149 10.29 -9.42 -12.00
N GLN A 150 10.92 -10.36 -12.70
CA GLN A 150 11.94 -10.05 -13.70
C GLN A 150 11.34 -9.26 -14.88
N LEU A 151 12.06 -8.25 -15.34
CA LEU A 151 11.59 -7.34 -16.39
C LEU A 151 12.06 -7.80 -17.78
N GLY A 152 11.11 -7.97 -18.70
CA GLY A 152 11.41 -8.12 -20.14
C GLY A 152 11.78 -6.78 -20.79
N ASP A 153 12.06 -6.77 -22.10
CA ASP A 153 12.34 -5.49 -22.79
C ASP A 153 11.22 -4.47 -22.63
N ARG A 154 9.98 -4.94 -22.79
CA ARG A 154 8.77 -4.13 -22.73
C ARG A 154 7.85 -4.59 -21.60
N CYS A 155 7.34 -3.62 -20.86
CA CYS A 155 6.30 -3.79 -19.84
C CYS A 155 5.11 -2.90 -20.18
N ILE A 156 3.92 -3.50 -20.25
CA ILE A 156 2.66 -2.79 -20.49
C ILE A 156 1.73 -3.06 -19.30
N ILE A 157 1.38 -1.99 -18.60
CA ILE A 157 0.40 -1.99 -17.53
C ILE A 157 -0.93 -1.56 -18.10
N ARG A 158 -1.96 -2.35 -17.85
CA ARG A 158 -3.32 -2.08 -18.32
C ARG A 158 -4.28 -1.86 -17.17
N ARG A 159 -5.26 -1.01 -17.40
CA ARG A 159 -6.44 -0.85 -16.56
C ARG A 159 -7.49 -1.85 -17.00
N GLU A 160 -7.96 -2.69 -16.09
CA GLU A 160 -9.14 -3.51 -16.33
C GLU A 160 -10.40 -2.64 -16.34
N VAL A 161 -11.31 -2.95 -17.27
CA VAL A 161 -12.59 -2.25 -17.42
C VAL A 161 -13.69 -3.30 -17.45
N ASP A 162 -14.61 -3.23 -16.49
CA ASP A 162 -15.71 -4.19 -16.36
C ASP A 162 -16.53 -4.27 -17.66
N GLY A 163 -16.56 -5.46 -18.27
CA GLY A 163 -17.29 -5.71 -19.52
C GLY A 163 -16.70 -5.05 -20.77
N GLY A 164 -15.47 -4.54 -20.70
CA GLY A 164 -14.75 -3.90 -21.81
C GLY A 164 -13.37 -4.51 -22.04
N GLN A 165 -12.66 -4.00 -23.05
CA GLN A 165 -11.26 -4.38 -23.30
C GLN A 165 -10.32 -3.60 -22.36
N PRO A 166 -9.28 -4.25 -21.79
CA PRO A 166 -8.32 -3.57 -20.92
C PRO A 166 -7.59 -2.45 -21.67
N VAL A 167 -7.48 -1.27 -21.07
CA VAL A 167 -6.89 -0.08 -21.70
C VAL A 167 -5.43 0.09 -21.26
N PRO A 168 -4.47 0.33 -22.16
CA PRO A 168 -3.09 0.63 -21.79
C PRO A 168 -3.04 1.87 -20.87
N TRP A 169 -2.38 1.74 -19.73
CA TRP A 169 -2.27 2.81 -18.74
C TRP A 169 -0.83 3.24 -18.50
N GLY A 170 0.14 2.34 -18.70
CA GLY A 170 1.56 2.69 -18.67
C GLY A 170 2.37 1.74 -19.56
N VAL A 171 3.36 2.28 -20.26
CA VAL A 171 4.29 1.51 -21.08
C VAL A 171 5.71 1.89 -20.71
N PHE A 172 6.57 0.89 -20.59
CA PHE A 172 7.99 1.07 -20.37
C PHE A 172 8.79 0.14 -21.28
N ARG A 173 9.86 0.65 -21.86
CA ARG A 173 10.88 -0.14 -22.55
C ARG A 173 12.26 0.21 -22.03
N TRP A 174 13.04 -0.77 -21.58
CA TRP A 174 14.40 -0.46 -21.11
C TRP A 174 15.35 -0.14 -22.27
N SER A 175 15.09 -0.63 -23.48
CA SER A 175 15.81 -0.22 -24.71
C SER A 175 15.64 1.27 -25.05
N GLU A 176 14.47 1.85 -24.77
CA GLU A 176 14.26 3.31 -24.87
C GLU A 176 15.05 4.05 -23.78
N LEU A 177 15.10 3.50 -22.57
CA LEU A 177 15.91 4.06 -21.48
C LEU A 177 17.42 4.04 -21.83
N ASP A 178 17.94 2.93 -22.38
CA ASP A 178 19.32 2.82 -22.87
C ASP A 178 19.63 3.88 -23.94
N SER A 179 18.70 4.07 -24.89
CA SER A 179 18.82 5.09 -25.95
C SER A 179 18.84 6.52 -25.38
N ARG A 180 17.99 6.85 -24.40
CA ARG A 180 18.00 8.17 -23.76
C ARG A 180 19.27 8.43 -22.96
N LEU A 181 19.77 7.41 -22.25
CA LEU A 181 21.06 7.51 -21.55
C LEU A 181 22.19 7.73 -22.55
N ALA A 182 22.13 7.03 -23.69
CA ALA A 182 23.10 7.16 -24.76
C ALA A 182 23.21 8.57 -25.34
N GLU A 183 22.08 9.25 -25.49
CA GLU A 183 22.00 10.64 -25.95
C GLU A 183 22.52 11.62 -24.90
N SER A 184 22.35 11.30 -23.61
CA SER A 184 22.79 12.17 -22.51
C SER A 184 24.30 12.22 -22.28
N GLY A 185 25.07 11.27 -22.82
CA GLY A 185 26.54 11.30 -22.72
C GLY A 185 27.23 10.06 -23.28
N ALA A 186 28.45 10.27 -23.80
CA ALA A 186 29.33 9.18 -24.21
C ALA A 186 29.62 8.27 -23.00
N ASN A 187 29.48 6.95 -23.19
CA ASN A 187 29.64 5.89 -22.18
C ASN A 187 28.52 5.70 -21.16
N ARG A 188 27.37 6.37 -21.30
CA ARG A 188 26.15 6.02 -20.55
C ARG A 188 25.36 4.98 -21.34
N ARG A 189 25.54 3.71 -21.00
CA ARG A 189 24.84 2.56 -21.60
C ARG A 189 24.48 1.57 -20.50
N LEU A 190 23.32 0.94 -20.66
CA LEU A 190 22.86 -0.13 -19.79
C LEU A 190 23.53 -1.46 -20.17
N ASP A 191 23.89 -2.26 -19.17
CA ASP A 191 24.45 -3.60 -19.40
C ASP A 191 23.35 -4.54 -19.94
N ARG A 192 23.43 -4.81 -21.25
CA ARG A 192 22.49 -5.67 -22.00
C ARG A 192 22.47 -7.13 -21.54
N ARG A 193 23.46 -7.59 -20.77
CA ARG A 193 23.48 -8.94 -20.18
C ARG A 193 22.81 -8.96 -18.81
N LEU A 194 23.01 -7.90 -18.02
CA LEU A 194 22.48 -7.76 -16.67
C LEU A 194 20.99 -7.42 -16.69
N TRP A 195 20.59 -6.40 -17.46
CA TRP A 195 19.23 -5.85 -17.42
C TRP A 195 18.12 -6.88 -17.65
N PRO A 196 18.16 -7.70 -18.71
CA PRO A 196 17.12 -8.70 -18.96
C PRO A 196 17.09 -9.85 -17.95
N ARG A 197 18.13 -10.02 -17.13
CA ARG A 197 18.33 -11.21 -16.26
C ARG A 197 18.19 -10.92 -14.78
N GLU A 198 18.64 -9.75 -14.35
CA GLU A 198 18.82 -9.44 -12.93
C GLU A 198 17.97 -8.26 -12.46
N ILE A 199 17.50 -7.42 -13.39
CA ILE A 199 16.62 -6.30 -13.03
C ILE A 199 15.19 -6.81 -12.87
N ARG A 200 14.65 -6.49 -11.71
CA ARG A 200 13.27 -6.75 -11.33
C ARG A 200 12.50 -5.44 -11.31
N ALA A 201 11.20 -5.59 -11.44
CA ALA A 201 10.26 -4.48 -11.40
C ALA A 201 9.12 -4.73 -10.42
N GLY A 202 8.56 -3.63 -9.97
CA GLY A 202 7.32 -3.54 -9.22
C GLY A 202 6.58 -2.29 -9.65
N ILE A 203 5.31 -2.22 -9.34
CA ILE A 203 4.48 -1.06 -9.64
C ILE A 203 3.99 -0.45 -8.35
N GLU A 204 4.02 0.88 -8.32
CA GLU A 204 3.44 1.68 -7.26
C GLU A 204 2.40 2.63 -7.84
N VAL A 205 1.28 2.76 -7.13
CA VAL A 205 0.16 3.61 -7.54
C VAL A 205 -0.21 4.52 -6.40
N ASP A 206 -0.24 5.82 -6.66
CA ASP A 206 -0.66 6.81 -5.67
C ASP A 206 -2.19 7.02 -5.64
N ALA A 207 -2.67 7.76 -4.65
CA ALA A 207 -4.10 8.09 -4.52
C ALA A 207 -4.69 8.88 -5.71
N ALA A 208 -3.86 9.53 -6.53
CA ALA A 208 -4.29 10.20 -7.75
C ALA A 208 -4.36 9.23 -8.95
N GLY A 209 -3.94 7.97 -8.78
CA GLY A 209 -3.90 6.97 -9.83
C GLY A 209 -2.69 7.10 -10.76
N ASN A 210 -1.65 7.85 -10.36
CA ASN A 210 -0.41 7.89 -11.12
C ASN A 210 0.37 6.59 -10.92
N LEU A 211 0.96 6.10 -11.99
CA LEU A 211 1.72 4.85 -12.00
C LEU A 211 3.23 5.15 -11.98
N ASP A 212 3.93 4.58 -11.02
CA ASP A 212 5.38 4.56 -10.95
C ASP A 212 5.87 3.10 -11.15
N LEU A 213 6.74 2.89 -12.14
CA LEU A 213 7.49 1.65 -12.26
C LEU A 213 8.75 1.77 -11.39
N LEU A 214 8.92 0.84 -10.46
CA LEU A 214 10.09 0.76 -9.59
C LEU A 214 10.99 -0.34 -10.12
N LEU A 215 12.25 -0.02 -10.38
CA LEU A 215 13.27 -0.96 -10.89
C LEU A 215 14.34 -1.17 -9.83
N TRP A 216 14.77 -2.41 -9.62
CA TRP A 216 15.87 -2.75 -8.71
C TRP A 216 16.60 -4.01 -9.16
N ARG A 217 17.83 -4.19 -8.69
CA ARG A 217 18.59 -5.45 -8.82
C ARG A 217 18.49 -6.26 -7.53
N GLY A 218 18.34 -7.57 -7.65
CA GLY A 218 18.23 -8.50 -6.51
C GLY A 218 16.78 -8.93 -6.24
N GLU A 219 16.58 -9.71 -5.18
CA GLU A 219 15.27 -10.32 -4.89
C GLU A 219 14.23 -9.27 -4.46
N ARG A 220 14.62 -8.34 -3.59
CA ARG A 220 13.78 -7.28 -3.03
C ARG A 220 14.49 -5.93 -3.07
N PRO A 221 13.75 -4.82 -3.19
CA PRO A 221 14.33 -3.49 -3.00
C PRO A 221 14.74 -3.32 -1.53
N TYR A 222 15.80 -2.55 -1.30
CA TYR A 222 16.25 -2.26 0.05
C TYR A 222 15.43 -1.11 0.65
N LEU A 223 15.24 -1.16 1.96
CA LEU A 223 14.50 -0.17 2.72
C LEU A 223 15.47 0.81 3.37
N ARG A 224 15.22 2.11 3.22
CA ARG A 224 16.00 3.16 3.88
C ARG A 224 15.55 3.30 5.33
N ILE A 225 16.52 3.37 6.23
CA ILE A 225 16.31 3.64 7.65
C ILE A 225 17.19 4.81 8.08
N ASP A 226 16.67 5.67 8.94
CA ASP A 226 17.46 6.76 9.52
C ASP A 226 18.08 6.28 10.84
N ARG A 227 19.37 6.61 11.07
CA ARG A 227 20.07 6.25 12.32
C ARG A 227 19.75 7.17 13.50
N ALA A 228 19.11 8.31 13.23
CA ALA A 228 19.16 9.48 14.10
C ALA A 228 18.42 9.35 15.44
N GLU A 229 17.52 8.38 15.62
CA GLU A 229 16.83 8.19 16.90
C GLU A 229 17.51 7.11 17.76
N PRO A 230 17.63 7.32 19.10
CA PRO A 230 18.07 6.28 20.01
C PRO A 230 17.10 5.10 19.97
N ALA A 231 17.48 4.09 19.19
CA ALA A 231 16.75 2.86 19.04
C ALA A 231 17.20 1.86 20.12
N PRO A 232 16.27 1.23 20.85
CA PRO A 232 16.65 0.20 21.81
C PRO A 232 17.38 -0.93 21.08
N ARG A 233 18.48 -1.37 21.70
CA ARG A 233 19.30 -2.46 21.19
C ARG A 233 19.13 -3.66 22.10
N LEU A 234 18.93 -4.82 21.49
CA LEU A 234 18.87 -6.07 22.23
C LEU A 234 20.20 -6.35 22.93
N PRO A 235 20.18 -6.75 24.21
CA PRO A 235 21.33 -7.34 24.87
C PRO A 235 21.94 -8.46 24.02
N ALA A 236 23.28 -8.55 24.00
CA ALA A 236 24.00 -9.52 23.18
C ALA A 236 23.61 -10.97 23.54
N GLU A 237 23.24 -11.20 24.80
CA GLU A 237 22.81 -12.48 25.34
C GLU A 237 21.47 -12.94 24.75
N LEU A 238 20.60 -12.01 24.33
CA LEU A 238 19.31 -12.32 23.70
C LEU A 238 19.43 -12.56 22.19
N LEU A 239 20.52 -12.11 21.56
CA LEU A 239 20.74 -12.22 20.12
C LEU A 239 21.19 -13.61 19.68
N GLY A 240 21.73 -14.44 20.59
CA GLY A 240 22.22 -15.78 20.28
C GLY A 240 23.24 -15.81 19.13
N ASP A 241 23.39 -16.96 18.47
CA ASP A 241 24.07 -17.03 17.17
C ASP A 241 23.20 -16.29 16.15
N VAL A 242 23.79 -15.33 15.41
CA VAL A 242 23.19 -14.18 14.68
C VAL A 242 22.22 -14.57 13.52
N ALA A 243 21.62 -15.75 13.54
CA ALA A 243 21.08 -16.40 12.36
C ALA A 243 19.57 -16.25 12.12
N ASP A 244 18.74 -15.79 13.07
CA ASP A 244 17.35 -15.51 12.68
C ASP A 244 16.64 -14.42 13.50
N ALA A 245 16.79 -13.17 13.07
CA ALA A 245 15.88 -12.08 13.46
C ALA A 245 14.39 -12.47 13.25
N THR A 246 14.11 -13.39 12.32
CA THR A 246 12.78 -13.98 12.12
C THR A 246 12.33 -14.84 13.31
N ALA A 247 13.22 -15.62 13.94
CA ALA A 247 12.86 -16.42 15.12
C ALA A 247 12.59 -15.57 16.36
N LEU A 248 13.29 -14.43 16.48
CA LEU A 248 13.09 -13.50 17.58
C LEU A 248 11.81 -12.65 17.42
N ALA A 249 11.29 -12.50 16.20
CA ALA A 249 10.11 -11.66 15.92
C ALA A 249 8.88 -12.02 16.78
N ASP A 250 8.74 -13.30 17.17
CA ASP A 250 7.61 -13.83 17.96
C ASP A 250 7.66 -13.47 19.43
N ARG A 251 8.84 -13.08 19.89
CA ARG A 251 9.11 -12.82 21.30
C ARG A 251 8.94 -11.35 21.64
N PHE A 252 8.69 -10.47 20.67
CA PHE A 252 8.56 -9.04 20.89
C PHE A 252 7.12 -8.58 21.04
N TYR A 253 6.89 -7.87 22.13
CA TYR A 253 5.62 -7.25 22.48
C TYR A 253 5.84 -5.77 22.78
N VAL A 254 4.79 -4.97 22.65
CA VAL A 254 4.74 -3.58 23.07
C VAL A 254 3.63 -3.38 24.08
N ALA A 255 3.93 -2.62 25.13
CA ALA A 255 2.96 -2.03 26.03
C ALA A 255 2.79 -0.55 25.63
N GLY A 256 1.56 -0.15 25.28
CA GLY A 256 1.21 1.23 24.92
C GLY A 256 0.20 1.82 25.91
N ALA A 257 -0.77 2.59 25.43
CA ALA A 257 -1.83 3.15 26.28
C ALA A 257 -2.76 2.08 26.93
N ARG A 258 -2.84 0.88 26.33
CA ARG A 258 -3.62 -0.25 26.89
C ARG A 258 -2.72 -1.18 27.70
N GLU A 259 -3.15 -1.54 28.90
CA GLU A 259 -2.37 -2.33 29.88
C GLU A 259 -1.92 -3.72 29.39
N THR A 260 -2.62 -4.33 28.42
CA THR A 260 -2.24 -5.65 27.89
C THR A 260 -1.21 -5.54 26.75
N PRO A 261 -0.01 -6.12 26.90
CA PRO A 261 0.99 -6.15 25.83
C PRO A 261 0.48 -6.79 24.53
N ARG A 262 0.85 -6.21 23.39
CA ARG A 262 0.50 -6.68 22.05
C ARG A 262 1.75 -7.08 21.27
N PRO A 263 1.69 -8.06 20.36
CA PRO A 263 2.86 -8.40 19.54
C PRO A 263 3.35 -7.20 18.73
N ALA A 264 4.66 -7.03 18.61
CA ALA A 264 5.29 -5.87 17.98
C ALA A 264 5.68 -6.11 16.51
N LEU A 265 6.13 -7.33 16.19
CA LEU A 265 6.64 -7.69 14.86
C LEU A 265 5.70 -8.64 14.11
N ARG A 266 5.09 -9.61 14.79
CA ARG A 266 4.24 -10.62 14.17
C ARG A 266 3.07 -11.02 15.08
N ALA A 267 1.88 -11.17 14.51
CA ALA A 267 0.74 -11.75 15.22
C ALA A 267 0.95 -13.26 15.44
N ALA A 268 0.43 -13.79 16.55
CA ALA A 268 0.51 -15.22 16.84
C ALA A 268 -0.16 -16.03 15.71
N GLY A 269 0.55 -17.04 15.18
CA GLY A 269 0.05 -17.90 14.10
C GLY A 269 0.08 -17.28 12.69
N ALA A 270 0.55 -16.04 12.51
CA ALA A 270 0.70 -15.44 11.19
C ALA A 270 1.90 -16.00 10.42
N ALA A 271 1.97 -15.79 9.10
CA ALA A 271 3.14 -16.13 8.30
C ALA A 271 4.41 -15.42 8.82
N PRO A 272 5.62 -16.01 8.66
CA PRO A 272 6.86 -15.38 9.12
C PRO A 272 7.02 -13.95 8.61
N ALA A 273 7.53 -13.06 9.48
CA ALA A 273 7.83 -11.70 9.08
C ALA A 273 8.83 -11.72 7.90
N PRO A 274 8.61 -10.92 6.85
CA PRO A 274 9.48 -10.93 5.69
C PRO A 274 10.88 -10.50 6.10
N ARG A 275 11.88 -11.20 5.57
CA ARG A 275 13.28 -10.77 5.65
C ARG A 275 13.45 -9.59 4.70
N GLU A 276 14.01 -8.52 5.23
CA GLU A 276 14.28 -7.28 4.51
C GLU A 276 15.74 -6.89 4.67
N THR A 277 16.23 -6.06 3.76
CA THR A 277 17.55 -5.43 3.87
C THR A 277 17.34 -3.94 4.09
N PHE A 278 17.87 -3.45 5.20
CA PHE A 278 17.82 -2.05 5.59
C PHE A 278 19.14 -1.36 5.25
N VAL A 279 19.06 -0.16 4.68
CA VAL A 279 20.22 0.68 4.35
C VAL A 279 20.12 1.99 5.10
N ASP A 280 21.18 2.37 5.77
CA ASP A 280 21.25 3.66 6.45
C ASP A 280 21.76 4.80 5.56
N GLU A 281 21.80 6.00 6.13
CA GLU A 281 22.28 7.23 5.49
C GLU A 281 23.72 7.14 4.94
N HIS A 282 24.55 6.21 5.45
CA HIS A 282 25.91 5.98 4.98
C HIS A 282 25.99 4.90 3.89
N GLY A 283 24.86 4.29 3.54
CA GLY A 283 24.81 3.19 2.58
C GLY A 283 25.16 1.83 3.17
N GLU A 284 25.26 1.67 4.50
CA GLU A 284 25.51 0.37 5.10
C GLU A 284 24.24 -0.49 5.08
N ALA A 285 24.29 -1.62 4.37
CA ALA A 285 23.20 -2.57 4.27
C ALA A 285 23.24 -3.61 5.40
N ARG A 286 22.09 -3.87 6.02
CA ARG A 286 21.91 -4.84 7.12
C ARG A 286 20.64 -5.64 6.91
N ALA A 287 20.75 -6.96 7.03
CA ALA A 287 19.57 -7.82 7.03
C ALA A 287 18.74 -7.60 8.29
N GLY A 288 17.44 -7.88 8.21
CA GLY A 288 16.54 -7.87 9.35
C GLY A 288 15.13 -8.29 8.98
N VAL A 289 14.17 -7.93 9.84
CA VAL A 289 12.75 -8.20 9.64
C VAL A 289 11.94 -6.92 9.82
N LEU A 290 10.92 -6.76 8.98
CA LEU A 290 9.91 -5.72 9.13
C LEU A 290 8.63 -6.32 9.71
N GLY A 291 8.08 -5.65 10.72
CA GLY A 291 6.86 -6.02 11.39
C GLY A 291 5.66 -6.01 10.46
N THR A 292 4.85 -7.05 10.59
CA THR A 292 3.62 -7.23 9.79
C THR A 292 2.38 -6.65 10.48
N VAL A 293 2.49 -6.35 11.77
CA VAL A 293 1.42 -5.81 12.61
C VAL A 293 1.61 -4.32 12.86
N ALA A 294 0.50 -3.59 12.92
CA ALA A 294 0.49 -2.21 13.41
C ALA A 294 0.61 -2.22 14.93
N LEU A 295 1.39 -1.28 15.47
CA LEU A 295 1.45 -1.06 16.90
C LEU A 295 0.12 -0.48 17.41
N PRO A 296 -0.28 -0.81 18.64
CA PRO A 296 -1.39 -0.12 19.31
C PRO A 296 -1.03 1.35 19.54
N PRO A 297 -2.01 2.20 19.91
CA PRO A 297 -1.73 3.57 20.33
C PRO A 297 -0.62 3.64 21.40
N ALA A 298 0.31 4.58 21.25
CA ALA A 298 1.34 4.88 22.24
C ALA A 298 0.72 5.35 23.55
N ALA A 299 1.47 5.29 24.65
CA ALA A 299 1.08 5.88 25.92
C ALA A 299 1.00 7.43 25.80
N ASP A 300 0.50 8.10 26.84
CA ASP A 300 0.30 9.56 26.86
C ASP A 300 1.58 10.37 26.62
N ASP A 301 2.75 9.78 26.91
CA ASP A 301 4.07 10.36 26.64
C ASP A 301 4.57 10.12 25.20
N GLY A 302 3.75 9.50 24.35
CA GLY A 302 4.07 9.16 22.97
C GLY A 302 5.04 7.99 22.84
N ARG A 303 5.16 7.11 23.85
CA ARG A 303 6.08 5.97 23.83
C ARG A 303 5.40 4.62 24.05
N TRP A 304 6.10 3.56 23.67
CA TRP A 304 5.79 2.18 24.03
C TRP A 304 6.92 1.58 24.87
N GLY A 305 6.58 0.74 25.84
CA GLY A 305 7.52 -0.19 26.45
C GLY A 305 7.74 -1.39 25.53
N LEU A 306 8.97 -1.62 25.08
CA LEU A 306 9.35 -2.80 24.31
C LEU A 306 9.66 -3.96 25.27
N LEU A 307 8.89 -5.04 25.13
CA LEU A 307 8.99 -6.22 25.96
C LEU A 307 9.51 -7.40 25.14
N TYR A 308 10.39 -8.20 25.75
CA TYR A 308 10.82 -9.50 25.25
C TYR A 308 10.23 -10.60 26.13
N ARG A 309 9.53 -11.56 25.51
CA ARG A 309 8.98 -12.73 26.19
C ARG A 309 9.93 -13.92 26.08
N ALA A 310 10.46 -14.37 27.21
CA ALA A 310 11.33 -15.53 27.31
C ALA A 310 10.55 -16.85 27.23
N ASP A 311 11.27 -17.96 27.10
CA ASP A 311 10.69 -19.31 26.97
C ASP A 311 9.91 -19.77 28.21
N ASP A 312 10.22 -19.20 29.38
CA ASP A 312 9.48 -19.42 30.64
C ASP A 312 8.18 -18.58 30.73
N GLY A 313 7.88 -17.81 29.67
CA GLY A 313 6.71 -16.93 29.58
C GLY A 313 6.88 -15.58 30.28
N ARG A 314 8.02 -15.31 30.93
CA ARG A 314 8.27 -14.02 31.57
C ARG A 314 8.56 -12.93 30.55
N GLU A 315 8.09 -11.73 30.84
CA GLU A 315 8.30 -10.54 30.02
C GLU A 315 9.39 -9.66 30.64
N HIS A 316 10.34 -9.25 29.81
CA HIS A 316 11.47 -8.42 30.19
C HIS A 316 11.41 -7.10 29.41
N LEU A 317 11.48 -5.97 30.12
CA LEU A 317 11.59 -4.67 29.49
C LEU A 317 12.97 -4.52 28.84
N VAL A 318 12.98 -4.37 27.52
CA VAL A 318 14.19 -4.16 26.71
C VAL A 318 14.53 -2.67 26.62
N GLY A 319 13.51 -1.82 26.55
CA GLY A 319 13.67 -0.39 26.42
C GLY A 319 12.35 0.29 26.02
N THR A 320 12.43 1.55 25.63
CA THR A 320 11.28 2.32 25.16
C THR A 320 11.41 2.63 23.67
N LEU A 321 10.28 2.60 22.98
CA LEU A 321 10.14 2.98 21.58
C LEU A 321 9.36 4.28 21.50
N SER A 322 9.85 5.27 20.75
CA SER A 322 9.14 6.53 20.53
C SER A 322 8.22 6.43 19.31
N ALA A 323 7.03 7.00 19.41
CA ALA A 323 6.19 7.24 18.25
C ALA A 323 6.83 8.25 17.32
N VAL A 324 6.78 7.97 16.02
CA VAL A 324 7.15 8.96 15.01
C VAL A 324 6.11 10.08 15.06
N PRO A 325 6.51 11.34 15.36
CA PRO A 325 5.57 12.43 15.57
C PRO A 325 4.96 12.92 14.25
N GLY A 326 3.74 13.47 14.32
CA GLY A 326 3.12 14.18 13.20
C GLY A 326 2.60 13.30 12.05
N THR A 327 2.61 11.98 12.21
CA THR A 327 2.07 11.02 11.24
C THR A 327 0.77 10.38 11.73
N ARG A 328 -0.12 10.02 10.80
CA ARG A 328 -1.29 9.19 11.09
C ARG A 328 -1.12 7.76 10.61
N ALA A 329 -0.02 7.48 9.92
CA ALA A 329 0.30 6.14 9.47
C ALA A 329 0.43 5.21 10.68
N PRO A 330 -0.11 3.98 10.61
CA PRO A 330 0.07 3.02 11.68
C PRO A 330 1.56 2.76 11.88
N HIS A 331 2.01 2.81 13.13
CA HIS A 331 3.40 2.53 13.45
C HIS A 331 3.71 1.05 13.28
N ARG A 332 4.88 0.73 12.75
CA ARG A 332 5.40 -0.63 12.60
C ARG A 332 6.79 -0.70 13.21
N VAL A 333 7.23 -1.90 13.57
CA VAL A 333 8.57 -2.12 14.13
C VAL A 333 9.43 -2.87 13.13
N SER A 334 10.73 -2.58 13.09
CA SER A 334 11.73 -3.44 12.45
C SER A 334 12.78 -3.89 13.45
N LEU A 335 13.36 -5.08 13.23
CA LEU A 335 14.51 -5.58 13.96
C LEU A 335 15.63 -5.91 12.97
N ASP A 336 16.80 -5.32 13.12
CA ASP A 336 17.97 -5.64 12.28
C ASP A 336 18.88 -6.71 12.91
N ALA A 337 19.81 -7.24 12.12
CA ALA A 337 20.78 -8.26 12.53
C ALA A 337 21.77 -7.78 13.62
N ALA A 338 21.86 -6.47 13.88
CA ALA A 338 22.64 -5.92 14.98
C ALA A 338 21.84 -5.83 16.29
N GLY A 339 20.58 -6.26 16.27
CA GLY A 339 19.64 -6.22 17.39
C GLY A 339 18.99 -4.86 17.60
N VAL A 340 19.03 -3.95 16.62
CA VAL A 340 18.46 -2.62 16.77
C VAL A 340 16.98 -2.66 16.37
N VAL A 341 16.12 -2.22 17.28
CA VAL A 341 14.68 -2.17 17.09
C VAL A 341 14.24 -0.75 16.79
N ARG A 342 13.56 -0.53 15.65
CA ARG A 342 13.15 0.81 15.18
C ARG A 342 11.65 0.87 14.96
N VAL A 343 11.06 2.04 15.20
CA VAL A 343 9.69 2.36 14.84
C VAL A 343 9.66 3.09 13.51
N HIS A 344 8.70 2.74 12.66
CA HIS A 344 8.44 3.36 11.38
C HIS A 344 7.00 3.85 11.34
N ALA A 345 6.77 4.99 10.72
CA ALA A 345 5.44 5.45 10.34
C ALA A 345 5.07 4.81 9.01
N GLY A 346 4.13 3.86 9.01
CA GLY A 346 3.77 3.10 7.81
C GLY A 346 4.90 2.19 7.32
N ASP A 347 4.98 2.00 6.01
CA ASP A 347 6.04 1.20 5.39
C ASP A 347 7.33 2.05 5.24
N PRO A 348 8.52 1.55 5.61
CA PRO A 348 9.77 2.29 5.46
C PRO A 348 10.02 2.69 4.00
N PRO A 349 10.56 3.89 3.73
CA PRO A 349 10.83 4.33 2.37
C PRO A 349 11.85 3.42 1.71
N ARG A 350 11.78 3.25 0.39
CA ARG A 350 12.80 2.49 -0.37
C ARG A 350 14.08 3.30 -0.52
N TRP A 351 15.22 2.62 -0.61
CA TRP A 351 16.50 3.27 -0.92
C TRP A 351 16.55 3.63 -2.41
N THR A 352 16.29 4.89 -2.75
CA THR A 352 16.13 5.32 -4.14
C THR A 352 17.38 5.95 -4.76
N THR A 353 17.48 5.89 -6.09
CA THR A 353 18.44 6.63 -6.90
C THR A 353 17.74 7.41 -8.02
N GLY A 354 18.37 8.50 -8.48
CA GLY A 354 18.01 9.23 -9.69
C GLY A 354 18.75 8.76 -10.95
N ASP A 355 19.73 7.86 -10.82
CA ASP A 355 20.51 7.34 -11.96
C ASP A 355 20.25 5.84 -12.16
N PRO A 356 19.73 5.40 -13.32
CA PRO A 356 19.50 3.99 -13.60
C PRO A 356 20.78 3.15 -13.64
N LEU A 357 21.96 3.74 -13.89
CA LEU A 357 23.23 2.98 -13.91
C LEU A 357 23.63 2.47 -12.52
N ASP A 358 23.12 3.10 -11.46
CA ASP A 358 23.36 2.64 -10.09
C ASP A 358 22.75 1.27 -9.80
N LEU A 359 21.70 0.87 -10.53
CA LEU A 359 21.08 -0.45 -10.40
C LEU A 359 22.09 -1.58 -10.65
N GLU A 360 23.09 -1.32 -11.48
CA GLU A 360 24.10 -2.31 -11.88
C GLU A 360 25.16 -2.50 -10.78
N THR A 361 25.50 -1.43 -10.06
CA THR A 361 26.60 -1.42 -9.08
C THR A 361 26.13 -1.48 -7.63
N ARG A 362 24.89 -1.08 -7.34
CA ARG A 362 24.31 -0.98 -5.99
C ARG A 362 23.05 -1.84 -5.89
N PRO A 363 23.16 -3.13 -5.55
CA PRO A 363 22.01 -4.01 -5.39
C PRO A 363 20.97 -3.43 -4.42
N GLY A 364 19.69 -3.66 -4.71
CA GLY A 364 18.58 -3.22 -3.87
C GLY A 364 18.24 -1.72 -3.96
N VAL A 365 19.07 -0.88 -4.59
CA VAL A 365 18.69 0.51 -4.88
C VAL A 365 17.53 0.54 -5.89
N VAL A 366 16.63 1.51 -5.73
CA VAL A 366 15.43 1.64 -6.54
C VAL A 366 15.51 2.85 -7.46
N PHE A 367 15.43 2.61 -8.76
CA PHE A 367 15.20 3.66 -9.75
C PHE A 367 13.70 3.74 -10.05
N ARG A 368 13.13 4.95 -9.97
CA ARG A 368 11.70 5.18 -10.19
C ARG A 368 11.46 5.82 -11.56
N VAL A 369 10.54 5.24 -12.33
CA VAL A 369 10.10 5.77 -13.63
C VAL A 369 8.61 6.09 -13.54
N ARG A 370 8.26 7.37 -13.69
CA ARG A 370 6.87 7.78 -13.83
C ARG A 370 6.35 7.31 -15.18
N LEU A 371 5.35 6.44 -15.17
CA LEU A 371 4.68 5.99 -16.38
C LEU A 371 3.65 7.03 -16.79
N GLY A 372 3.73 7.48 -18.05
CA GLY A 372 2.70 8.30 -18.66
C GLY A 372 1.58 7.44 -19.25
N VAL A 373 0.42 8.07 -19.49
CA VAL A 373 -0.59 7.49 -20.38
C VAL A 373 0.08 7.28 -21.72
N PRO A 374 0.15 6.03 -22.24
CA PRO A 374 0.76 5.80 -23.54
C PRO A 374 0.06 6.68 -24.57
N GLN A 375 0.86 7.45 -25.32
CA GLN A 375 0.33 8.00 -26.56
C GLN A 375 -0.05 6.80 -27.42
N VAL A 376 -1.25 6.83 -28.00
CA VAL A 376 -1.68 5.82 -28.96
C VAL A 376 -0.85 6.03 -30.23
N GLU A 377 0.44 5.73 -30.16
CA GLU A 377 1.19 5.40 -31.35
C GLU A 377 0.73 4.00 -31.73
N ALA A 378 0.15 3.90 -32.93
CA ALA A 378 -0.14 2.63 -33.57
C ALA A 378 1.18 1.87 -33.64
N ASP A 379 1.38 0.95 -32.69
CA ASP A 379 2.50 0.04 -32.70
C ASP A 379 2.32 -0.85 -33.94
N ASP A 380 3.29 -0.88 -34.84
CA ASP A 380 3.21 -1.66 -36.09
C ASP A 380 2.94 -3.15 -35.82
N HIS A 381 3.25 -3.65 -34.63
CA HIS A 381 2.92 -5.02 -34.21
C HIS A 381 1.43 -5.28 -33.91
N ASP A 382 0.61 -4.23 -33.76
CA ASP A 382 -0.85 -4.32 -33.66
C ASP A 382 -1.52 -3.92 -35.00
N ASN A 383 -0.74 -3.66 -36.06
CA ASN A 383 -1.26 -3.36 -37.40
C ASN A 383 -1.46 -4.66 -38.19
N PRO A 384 -2.71 -5.14 -38.40
CA PRO A 384 -2.97 -6.36 -39.16
C PRO A 384 -2.66 -6.24 -40.67
N PHE A 385 -2.12 -5.11 -41.13
CA PHE A 385 -1.78 -4.81 -42.51
C PHE A 385 -0.29 -4.53 -42.77
N ASP A 386 0.60 -4.84 -41.82
CA ASP A 386 2.05 -4.65 -41.97
C ASP A 386 2.74 -5.69 -42.89
N GLY A 387 2.02 -6.77 -43.23
CA GLY A 387 2.50 -7.83 -44.12
C GLY A 387 3.50 -8.79 -43.48
N THR A 388 3.67 -8.79 -42.16
CA THR A 388 4.66 -9.61 -41.45
C THR A 388 4.10 -10.92 -40.85
N HIS A 389 2.96 -11.41 -41.33
CA HIS A 389 2.31 -12.65 -40.88
C HIS A 389 2.34 -13.78 -41.90
#